data_AF-A0A0K0DBJ5-F1
#
_entry.id   AF-A0A0K0DBJ5-F1
#
_cell.length_a   1.000
_cell.length_b   1.000
_cell.length_c   1.000
_cell.angle_alpha   90.00
_cell.angle_beta   90.00
_cell.angle_gamma   90.00
#
_symmetry.space_group_name_H-M   'P 1'
#
loop_
_entity.id
_entity.type
_entity.pdbx_description
1 polymer ?
#
loop_
_entity_poly.entity_id
_entity_poly.type
_entity_poly.pdbx_seq_one_letter_code
_entity_poly.pdbx_strand_id
1 'polypeptide(L)'
;MHVPQGTFAVVALMTGKVVHKMTAVDSISSDHLTNLTASVIEHTPIQIASTLTVLIGLIQVLIAFLGLDFVTTYFSDELVGGFTTGASTHVFVTQLSDVLGISGLPRRHGLANLILKIYDFCGAIKRTNLITLCLSTVTMFVLILGKDYVNPWMKKKFHCSVPIPFELIVVSLDNSLGNGFITI
;
A
#
# COMPACT_ATOMS: atom_id res chain seq x y z
N MET A 1 -2.24 25.70 -12.08
CA MET A 1 -2.66 24.96 -10.87
C MET A 1 -1.69 23.80 -10.72
N HIS A 2 -0.75 23.86 -9.78
CA HIS A 2 0.23 22.79 -9.59
C HIS A 2 -0.38 21.76 -8.64
N VAL A 3 -0.79 20.61 -9.16
CA VAL A 3 -1.21 19.48 -8.33
C VAL A 3 0.07 18.72 -7.96
N PRO A 4 0.40 18.57 -6.67
CA PRO A 4 1.58 17.83 -6.27
C PRO A 4 1.45 16.37 -6.71
N GLN A 5 2.43 15.88 -7.48
CA GLN A 5 2.46 14.51 -7.97
C GLN A 5 3.02 13.60 -6.86
N GLY A 6 2.12 12.95 -6.13
CA GLY A 6 2.43 12.04 -5.03
C GLY A 6 2.37 10.56 -5.41
N THR A 7 2.60 9.68 -4.43
CA THR A 7 2.45 8.23 -4.57
C THR A 7 0.97 7.83 -4.48
N PHE A 8 0.50 7.03 -5.44
CA PHE A 8 -0.84 6.46 -5.41
C PHE A 8 -0.80 5.03 -4.86
N ALA A 9 -1.51 4.79 -3.76
CA ALA A 9 -1.51 3.50 -3.05
C ALA A 9 -1.88 2.31 -3.97
N VAL A 10 -2.84 2.51 -4.87
CA VAL A 10 -3.29 1.47 -5.81
C VAL A 10 -2.19 1.10 -6.80
N VAL A 11 -1.49 2.10 -7.34
CA VAL A 11 -0.37 1.90 -8.26
C VAL A 11 0.76 1.15 -7.54
N ALA A 12 1.09 1.56 -6.31
CA ALA A 12 2.09 0.88 -5.50
C ALA A 12 1.74 -0.59 -5.23
N LEU A 13 0.48 -0.89 -4.91
CA LEU A 13 0.01 -2.27 -4.72
C LEU A 13 0.07 -3.10 -6.00
N MET A 14 -0.28 -2.52 -7.15
CA MET A 14 -0.24 -3.24 -8.43
C MET A 14 1.21 -3.51 -8.88
N THR A 15 2.08 -2.51 -8.77
CA THR A 15 3.53 -2.67 -8.99
C THR A 15 4.11 -3.73 -8.07
N GLY A 16 3.81 -3.67 -6.77
CA GLY A 16 4.30 -4.66 -5.81
C GLY A 16 3.85 -6.09 -6.12
N LYS A 17 2.60 -6.28 -6.60
CA LYS A 17 2.11 -7.59 -7.04
C LYS A 17 2.85 -8.12 -8.25
N VAL A 18 3.15 -7.28 -9.24
CA VAL A 18 3.91 -7.66 -10.44
C VAL A 18 5.34 -8.04 -10.06
N VAL A 19 6.01 -7.21 -9.25
CA VAL A 19 7.37 -7.47 -8.78
C VAL A 19 7.43 -8.79 -8.01
N HIS A 20 6.54 -9.00 -7.04
CA HIS A 20 6.51 -10.25 -6.27
C HIS A 20 6.25 -11.48 -7.15
N LYS A 21 5.35 -11.37 -8.14
CA LYS A 21 5.06 -12.47 -9.07
C LYS A 21 6.28 -12.80 -9.94
N MET A 22 6.97 -11.80 -10.47
CA MET A 22 8.14 -12.01 -11.33
C MET A 22 9.31 -12.58 -10.54
N THR A 23 9.61 -12.05 -9.34
CA THR A 23 10.63 -12.62 -8.46
C THR A 23 10.31 -14.07 -8.07
N ALA A 24 9.04 -14.39 -7.80
CA ALA A 24 8.63 -15.77 -7.48
C ALA A 24 8.77 -16.73 -8.68
N VAL A 25 8.49 -16.27 -9.90
CA VAL A 25 8.65 -17.07 -11.13
C VAL A 25 10.13 -17.35 -11.42
N ASP A 26 11.02 -16.38 -11.19
CA ASP A 26 12.46 -16.58 -11.36
C ASP A 26 13.02 -17.61 -10.36
N SER A 27 12.55 -17.58 -9.11
CA SER A 27 12.94 -18.59 -8.11
C SER A 27 12.48 -20.01 -8.49
N ILE A 28 11.27 -20.18 -9.03
CA ILE A 28 10.75 -21.49 -9.46
C ILE A 28 11.48 -22.00 -10.71
N SER A 29 11.82 -21.11 -11.64
CA SER A 29 12.56 -21.46 -12.86
C SER A 29 14.01 -21.86 -12.56
N SER A 30 14.60 -21.28 -11.51
CA SER A 30 15.94 -21.60 -11.04
C SER A 30 16.04 -23.02 -10.48
N ASP A 31 15.02 -23.49 -9.73
CA ASP A 31 15.03 -24.85 -9.15
C ASP A 31 14.99 -25.97 -10.22
N HIS A 32 14.36 -25.73 -11.38
CA HIS A 32 14.27 -26.73 -12.47
C HIS A 32 15.52 -26.74 -13.37
N LEU A 33 16.38 -25.72 -13.32
CA LEU A 33 17.51 -25.52 -14.24
C LEU A 33 18.89 -25.63 -13.54
N THR A 34 18.98 -26.34 -12.42
CA THR A 34 20.23 -26.46 -11.65
C THR A 34 21.30 -27.41 -12.24
N ASN A 35 21.07 -27.99 -13.42
CA ASN A 35 22.05 -28.89 -14.07
C ASN A 35 22.88 -28.26 -15.20
N LEU A 36 22.76 -26.95 -15.47
CA LEU A 36 23.67 -26.28 -16.41
C LEU A 36 24.18 -24.96 -15.81
N THR A 37 25.50 -24.89 -15.64
CA THR A 37 26.28 -23.70 -15.27
C THR A 37 26.07 -22.56 -16.28
N ALA A 38 24.97 -21.86 -16.15
CA ALA A 38 24.77 -20.53 -16.70
C ALA A 38 24.51 -19.61 -15.51
N SER A 39 25.25 -18.52 -15.41
CA SER A 39 25.06 -17.47 -14.41
C SER A 39 23.58 -17.08 -14.35
N VAL A 40 22.88 -17.55 -13.31
CA VAL A 40 21.46 -17.26 -13.10
C VAL A 40 21.37 -15.76 -12.84
N ILE A 41 20.77 -15.04 -13.78
CA ILE A 41 20.49 -13.61 -13.62
C ILE A 41 19.33 -13.52 -12.63
N GLU A 42 19.64 -13.42 -11.34
CA GLU A 42 18.63 -13.18 -10.31
C GLU A 42 18.12 -11.74 -10.48
N HIS A 43 16.89 -11.59 -10.98
CA HIS A 43 16.32 -10.26 -11.17
C HIS A 43 15.93 -9.64 -9.83
N THR A 44 16.65 -8.58 -9.45
CA THR A 44 16.35 -7.85 -8.22
C THR A 44 14.98 -7.15 -8.33
N PRO A 45 14.20 -7.06 -7.23
CA PRO A 45 12.91 -6.36 -7.22
C PRO A 45 12.98 -4.93 -7.75
N ILE A 46 14.11 -4.25 -7.52
CA ILE A 46 14.36 -2.90 -8.00
C ILE A 46 14.50 -2.85 -9.53
N GLN A 47 15.15 -3.85 -10.14
CA GLN A 47 15.30 -3.95 -11.60
C GLN A 47 13.95 -4.23 -12.28
N ILE A 48 13.12 -5.07 -11.66
CA ILE A 48 11.76 -5.34 -12.16
C ILE A 48 10.90 -4.06 -12.06
N ALA A 49 10.95 -3.38 -10.92
CA ALA A 49 10.22 -2.13 -10.71
C ALA A 49 10.68 -1.02 -11.68
N SER A 50 11.99 -0.85 -11.88
CA SER A 50 12.53 0.16 -12.79
C SER A 50 12.15 -0.11 -14.25
N THR A 51 12.20 -1.37 -14.67
CA THR A 51 11.78 -1.78 -16.03
C THR A 51 10.29 -1.51 -16.23
N LEU A 52 9.46 -1.82 -15.24
CA LEU A 52 8.03 -1.53 -15.27
C LEU A 52 7.77 -0.02 -15.36
N THR A 53 8.48 0.80 -14.59
CA THR A 53 8.36 2.27 -14.66
C THR A 53 8.73 2.83 -16.04
N VAL A 54 9.84 2.37 -16.62
CA VAL A 54 10.26 2.78 -17.97
C VAL A 54 9.23 2.37 -19.01
N LEU A 55 8.68 1.15 -18.92
CA LEU A 55 7.64 0.67 -19.83
C LEU A 55 6.36 1.51 -19.73
N ILE A 56 5.92 1.84 -18.51
CA ILE A 56 4.76 2.73 -18.30
C ILE A 56 5.01 4.11 -18.95
N GLY A 57 6.20 4.66 -18.77
CA GLY A 57 6.59 5.93 -19.41
C GLY A 57 6.58 5.86 -20.94
N LEU A 58 7.09 4.77 -21.52
CA LEU A 58 7.06 4.56 -22.98
C LEU A 58 5.63 4.45 -23.52
N ILE A 59 4.76 3.70 -22.83
CA ILE A 59 3.34 3.59 -23.18
C ILE A 59 2.67 4.98 -23.08
N GLN A 60 2.99 5.77 -22.07
CA GLN A 60 2.44 7.12 -21.91
C GLN A 60 2.87 8.05 -23.06
N VAL A 61 4.13 7.99 -23.51
CA VAL A 61 4.61 8.72 -24.70
C VAL A 61 3.89 8.27 -25.97
N LEU A 62 3.67 6.96 -26.14
CA LEU A 62 2.95 6.41 -27.28
C LEU A 62 1.50 6.89 -27.31
N ILE A 63 0.78 6.80 -26.18
CA ILE A 63 -0.60 7.29 -26.03
C ILE A 63 -0.68 8.78 -26.36
N ALA A 64 0.29 9.58 -25.89
CA ALA A 64 0.38 11.01 -26.21
C ALA A 64 0.58 11.26 -27.71
N PHE A 65 1.45 10.48 -28.36
CA PHE A 65 1.69 10.59 -29.81
C PHE A 65 0.45 10.20 -30.64
N LEU A 66 -0.30 9.18 -30.20
CA LEU A 66 -1.53 8.74 -30.86
C LEU A 66 -2.72 9.69 -30.61
N GLY A 67 -2.57 10.72 -29.77
CA GLY A 67 -3.66 11.64 -29.42
C GLY A 67 -4.81 10.98 -28.66
N LEU A 68 -4.56 9.82 -28.03
CA LEU A 68 -5.54 9.05 -27.26
C LEU A 68 -5.90 9.69 -25.90
N ASP A 69 -5.33 10.85 -25.60
CA ASP A 69 -5.64 11.68 -24.42
C ASP A 69 -7.14 12.05 -24.35
N PHE A 70 -7.78 12.13 -25.51
CA PHE A 70 -9.23 12.27 -25.63
C PHE A 70 -9.96 11.09 -24.96
N VAL A 71 -9.50 9.85 -25.16
CA VAL A 71 -10.11 8.63 -24.58
C VAL A 71 -9.98 8.61 -23.06
N THR A 72 -8.88 9.09 -22.50
CA THR A 72 -8.75 9.23 -21.03
C THR A 72 -9.69 10.29 -20.45
N THR A 73 -10.04 11.30 -21.23
CA THR A 73 -11.08 12.29 -20.88
C THR A 73 -12.50 11.70 -20.95
N TYR A 74 -12.70 10.60 -21.70
CA TYR A 74 -13.96 9.84 -21.73
C TYR A 74 -14.14 8.85 -20.59
N PHE A 75 -13.12 8.60 -19.76
CA PHE A 75 -13.38 7.94 -18.50
C PHE A 75 -14.26 8.86 -17.67
N SER A 76 -15.54 8.54 -17.59
CA SER A 76 -16.50 9.35 -16.84
C SER A 76 -16.03 9.48 -15.39
N ASP A 77 -16.32 10.62 -14.77
CA ASP A 77 -16.00 10.86 -13.36
C ASP A 77 -16.57 9.74 -12.47
N GLU A 78 -17.69 9.13 -12.88
CA GLU A 78 -18.31 7.98 -12.23
C GLU A 78 -17.45 6.72 -12.30
N LEU A 79 -16.74 6.47 -13.41
CA LEU A 79 -15.85 5.32 -13.56
C LEU A 79 -14.61 5.48 -12.66
N VAL A 80 -14.03 6.68 -12.63
CA VAL A 80 -12.88 6.99 -11.78
C VAL A 80 -13.29 6.94 -10.30
N GLY A 81 -14.47 7.48 -9.96
CA GLY A 81 -15.06 7.42 -8.62
C GLY A 81 -15.34 5.97 -8.19
N GLY A 82 -15.93 5.16 -9.06
CA GLY A 82 -16.19 3.74 -8.82
C GLY A 82 -14.90 2.92 -8.64
N PHE A 83 -13.90 3.13 -9.50
CA PHE A 83 -12.60 2.49 -9.39
C PHE A 83 -11.88 2.87 -8.08
N THR A 84 -11.87 4.15 -7.73
CA THR A 84 -11.23 4.65 -6.50
C THR A 84 -11.93 4.09 -5.26
N THR A 85 -13.27 4.02 -5.26
CA THR A 85 -14.07 3.45 -4.16
C THR A 85 -13.83 1.95 -4.01
N GLY A 86 -13.80 1.21 -5.12
CA GLY A 86 -13.48 -0.21 -5.13
C GLY A 86 -12.06 -0.50 -4.65
N ALA A 87 -11.09 0.29 -5.13
CA ALA A 87 -9.70 0.18 -4.72
C ALA A 87 -9.50 0.56 -3.24
N SER A 88 -10.19 1.60 -2.74
CA SER A 88 -10.21 1.98 -1.32
C SER A 88 -10.76 0.85 -0.44
N THR A 89 -11.88 0.24 -0.84
CA THR A 89 -12.45 -0.91 -0.13
C THR A 89 -11.49 -2.09 -0.11
N HIS A 90 -10.84 -2.38 -1.25
CA HIS A 90 -9.82 -3.43 -1.33
C HIS A 90 -8.64 -3.14 -0.39
N VAL A 91 -8.12 -1.91 -0.38
CA VAL A 91 -7.02 -1.48 0.51
C VAL A 91 -7.44 -1.63 1.98
N PHE A 92 -8.64 -1.16 2.34
CA PHE A 92 -9.20 -1.27 3.68
C PHE A 92 -9.22 -2.72 4.17
N VAL A 93 -9.78 -3.64 3.38
CA VAL A 93 -9.84 -5.07 3.74
C VAL A 93 -8.43 -5.67 3.88
N THR A 94 -7.47 -5.25 3.05
CA THR A 94 -6.10 -5.76 3.15
C THR A 94 -5.32 -5.22 4.35
N GLN A 95 -5.59 -4.00 4.80
CA GLN A 95 -4.97 -3.42 5.99
C GLN A 95 -5.64 -3.89 7.28
N LEU A 96 -6.94 -4.20 7.22
CA LEU A 96 -7.71 -4.64 8.38
C LEU A 96 -7.17 -5.95 8.99
N SER A 97 -6.59 -6.84 8.19
CA SER A 97 -5.94 -8.05 8.71
C SER A 97 -4.72 -7.75 9.58
N ASP A 98 -3.98 -6.69 9.26
CA ASP A 98 -2.78 -6.30 10.01
C ASP A 98 -3.18 -5.57 11.31
N VAL A 99 -4.22 -4.73 11.25
CA VAL A 99 -4.83 -4.05 12.41
C VAL A 99 -5.30 -5.03 13.49
N LEU A 100 -5.86 -6.18 13.09
CA LEU A 100 -6.33 -7.21 14.02
C LEU A 100 -5.23 -8.13 14.58
N GLY A 101 -3.99 -8.04 14.07
CA GLY A 101 -2.88 -8.88 14.56
C GLY A 101 -3.05 -10.37 14.26
N ILE A 102 -3.76 -10.74 13.19
CA ILE A 102 -3.89 -12.14 12.76
C ILE A 102 -2.61 -12.54 12.01
N SER A 103 -1.58 -12.91 12.76
CA SER A 103 -0.33 -13.45 12.21
C SER A 103 -0.52 -14.93 11.85
N GLY A 104 -0.60 -15.25 10.56
CA GLY A 104 -0.61 -16.66 10.11
C GLY A 104 -1.52 -17.01 8.92
N LEU A 105 -2.20 -16.06 8.27
CA LEU A 105 -2.93 -16.37 7.06
C LEU A 105 -1.94 -16.57 5.88
N PRO A 106 -1.93 -17.75 5.21
CA PRO A 106 -1.12 -17.94 4.03
C PRO A 106 -1.48 -16.86 3.01
N ARG A 107 -0.47 -16.17 2.50
CA ARG A 107 -0.59 -15.04 1.56
C ARG A 107 -1.06 -15.56 0.21
N ARG A 108 -2.31 -16.01 0.12
CA ARG A 108 -2.88 -16.58 -1.10
C ARG A 108 -3.07 -15.45 -2.11
N HIS A 109 -2.53 -15.62 -3.32
CA HIS A 109 -2.74 -14.74 -4.47
C HIS A 109 -3.95 -15.22 -5.29
N GLY A 110 -4.89 -14.33 -5.61
CA GLY A 110 -6.12 -14.66 -6.36
C GLY A 110 -7.25 -13.63 -6.20
N LEU A 111 -8.06 -13.44 -7.27
CA LEU A 111 -9.17 -12.47 -7.32
C LEU A 111 -10.26 -12.73 -6.26
N ALA A 112 -10.49 -13.99 -5.87
CA ALA A 112 -11.49 -14.40 -4.87
C ALA A 112 -10.97 -14.42 -3.42
N ASN A 113 -9.67 -14.17 -3.19
CA ASN A 113 -9.09 -14.27 -1.86
C ASN A 113 -9.53 -13.13 -0.93
N LEU A 114 -10.00 -12.02 -1.50
CA LEU A 114 -10.59 -10.92 -0.72
C LEU A 114 -11.85 -11.39 0.02
N ILE A 115 -12.74 -12.10 -0.67
CA ILE A 115 -14.01 -12.60 -0.12
C ILE A 115 -13.73 -13.71 0.90
N LEU A 116 -12.81 -14.61 0.58
CA LEU A 116 -12.36 -15.66 1.50
C LEU A 116 -11.72 -15.09 2.77
N LYS A 117 -10.90 -14.03 2.64
CA LYS A 117 -10.35 -13.30 3.79
C LYS A 117 -11.44 -12.66 4.65
N ILE A 118 -12.49 -12.10 4.04
CA ILE A 118 -13.62 -11.51 4.78
C ILE A 118 -14.39 -12.60 5.53
N TYR A 119 -14.57 -13.78 4.93
CA TYR A 119 -15.20 -14.91 5.59
C TYR A 119 -14.36 -15.45 6.76
N ASP A 120 -13.05 -15.67 6.53
CA ASP A 120 -12.10 -16.06 7.58
C ASP A 120 -12.00 -15.00 8.67
N PHE A 121 -12.08 -13.70 8.34
CA PHE A 121 -12.12 -12.59 9.28
C PHE A 121 -13.32 -12.70 10.23
N CYS A 122 -14.51 -13.00 9.71
CA CYS A 122 -15.72 -13.14 10.52
C CYS A 122 -15.61 -14.32 11.50
N GLY A 123 -14.94 -15.41 11.08
CA GLY A 123 -14.68 -16.57 11.95
C GLY A 123 -13.53 -16.37 12.94
N ALA A 124 -12.47 -15.67 12.54
CA ALA A 124 -11.23 -15.48 13.30
C ALA A 124 -11.30 -14.31 14.31
N ILE A 125 -12.37 -13.51 14.31
CA ILE A 125 -12.57 -12.39 15.25
C ILE A 125 -12.41 -12.82 16.72
N LYS A 126 -12.71 -14.09 17.04
CA LYS A 126 -12.58 -14.67 18.40
C LYS A 126 -11.14 -15.04 18.78
N ARG A 127 -10.22 -15.10 17.82
CA ARG A 127 -8.80 -15.48 18.00
C ARG A 127 -7.85 -14.29 17.82
N THR A 128 -8.41 -13.08 17.76
CA THR A 128 -7.72 -11.79 17.60
C THR A 128 -6.82 -11.50 18.80
N ASN A 129 -5.62 -10.95 18.54
CA ASN A 129 -4.77 -10.42 19.61
C ASN A 129 -5.33 -9.07 20.07
N LEU A 130 -5.96 -9.06 21.25
CA LEU A 130 -6.61 -7.89 21.83
C LEU A 130 -5.62 -6.73 22.06
N ILE A 131 -4.33 -7.05 22.28
CA ILE A 131 -3.26 -6.06 22.48
C ILE A 131 -2.98 -5.29 21.18
N THR A 132 -2.84 -6.00 20.05
CA THR A 132 -2.62 -5.37 18.74
C THR A 132 -3.82 -4.51 18.32
N LEU A 133 -5.03 -5.00 18.59
CA LEU A 133 -6.26 -4.26 18.33
C LEU A 133 -6.34 -2.97 19.15
N CYS A 134 -6.06 -3.03 20.45
CA CYS A 134 -6.04 -1.85 21.31
C CYS A 134 -5.00 -0.83 20.85
N LEU A 135 -3.77 -1.28 20.54
CA LEU A 135 -2.70 -0.41 20.06
C LEU A 135 -3.09 0.29 18.75
N SER A 136 -3.59 -0.47 17.76
CA SER A 136 -4.04 0.11 16.49
C SER A 136 -5.19 1.11 16.68
N THR A 137 -6.15 0.78 17.55
CA THR A 137 -7.30 1.66 17.85
C THR A 137 -6.84 2.97 18.50
N VAL A 138 -5.95 2.90 19.48
CA VAL A 138 -5.40 4.09 20.16
C VAL A 138 -4.62 4.95 19.16
N THR A 139 -3.75 4.36 18.34
CA THR A 139 -2.99 5.10 17.32
C THR A 139 -3.91 5.77 16.29
N MET A 140 -4.94 5.05 15.82
CA MET A 140 -5.95 5.60 14.91
C MET A 140 -6.68 6.79 15.54
N PHE A 141 -7.08 6.67 16.81
CA PHE A 141 -7.75 7.73 17.55
C PHE A 141 -6.86 8.97 17.71
N VAL A 142 -5.60 8.78 18.09
CA VAL A 142 -4.60 9.88 18.22
C VAL A 142 -4.37 10.58 16.87
N LEU A 143 -4.26 9.82 15.77
CA LEU A 143 -4.10 10.39 14.43
C LEU A 143 -5.30 11.24 14.01
N ILE A 144 -6.52 10.73 14.24
CA ILE A 144 -7.76 11.47 13.94
C ILE A 144 -7.83 12.75 14.77
N LEU A 145 -7.57 12.68 16.08
CA LEU A 145 -7.55 13.86 16.94
C LEU A 145 -6.47 14.87 16.54
N GLY A 146 -5.26 14.40 16.19
CA GLY A 146 -4.19 15.26 15.69
C GLY A 146 -4.59 16.01 14.42
N LYS A 147 -5.14 15.28 13.45
CA LYS A 147 -5.53 15.84 12.15
C LYS A 147 -6.76 16.74 12.22
N ASP A 148 -7.79 16.36 12.97
CA ASP A 148 -9.08 17.04 12.95
C ASP A 148 -9.27 18.05 14.08
N TYR A 149 -8.55 17.91 15.20
CA TYR A 149 -8.66 18.84 16.33
C TYR A 149 -7.42 19.74 16.47
N VAL A 150 -6.22 19.16 16.42
CA VAL A 150 -4.98 19.93 16.61
C VAL A 150 -4.66 20.77 15.38
N ASN A 151 -4.87 20.25 14.17
CA ASN A 151 -4.59 20.99 12.93
C ASN A 151 -5.42 22.29 12.79
N PRO A 152 -6.76 22.32 13.01
CA PRO A 152 -7.52 23.57 13.00
C PRO A 152 -7.25 24.44 14.21
N TRP A 153 -6.97 23.86 15.39
CA TRP A 153 -6.61 24.64 16.58
C TRP A 153 -5.27 25.38 16.40
N MET A 154 -4.26 24.71 15.82
CA MET A 154 -2.95 25.29 15.51
C MET A 154 -3.05 26.34 14.40
N LYS A 155 -3.86 26.10 13.35
CA LYS A 155 -4.14 27.13 12.33
C LYS A 155 -4.78 28.38 12.94
N LYS A 156 -5.71 28.20 13.88
CA LYS A 156 -6.42 29.29 14.55
C LYS A 156 -5.54 30.06 15.55
N LYS A 157 -4.62 29.36 16.23
CA LYS A 157 -3.78 29.95 17.30
C LYS A 157 -2.44 30.50 16.83
N PHE A 158 -1.80 29.88 15.84
CA PHE A 158 -0.43 30.22 15.44
C PHE A 158 -0.31 30.85 14.04
N HIS A 159 -1.41 31.04 13.29
CA HIS A 159 -1.40 31.64 11.95
C HIS A 159 -0.41 31.00 10.96
N CYS A 160 0.07 29.78 11.26
CA CYS A 160 1.07 29.10 10.48
C CYS A 160 0.34 28.31 9.39
N SER A 161 0.60 28.67 8.13
CA SER A 161 -0.01 28.04 6.95
C SER A 161 0.52 26.62 6.67
N VAL A 162 1.50 26.16 7.46
CA VAL A 162 2.13 24.85 7.28
C VAL A 162 1.37 23.80 8.10
N PRO A 163 0.69 22.83 7.46
CA PRO A 163 0.07 21.71 8.17
C PRO A 163 1.17 20.89 8.88
N ILE A 164 0.95 20.58 10.15
CA ILE A 164 1.91 19.84 10.96
C ILE A 164 1.89 18.37 10.51
N PRO A 165 3.05 17.75 10.21
CA PRO A 165 3.12 16.36 9.78
C PRO A 165 2.94 15.41 10.98
N PHE A 166 1.70 15.29 11.48
CA PHE A 166 1.36 14.42 12.62
C PHE A 166 1.73 12.95 12.37
N GLU A 167 1.63 12.48 11.12
CA GLU A 167 2.03 11.12 10.74
C GLU A 167 3.50 10.84 11.11
N LEU A 168 4.40 11.81 10.86
CA LEU A 168 5.82 11.67 11.16
C LEU A 168 6.11 11.69 12.67
N ILE A 169 5.33 12.47 13.43
CA ILE A 169 5.46 12.55 14.89
C ILE A 169 5.00 11.23 15.52
N VAL A 170 3.88 10.67 15.06
CA VAL A 170 3.36 9.39 15.57
C VAL A 170 4.33 8.25 15.26
N VAL A 171 4.89 8.20 14.04
CA VAL A 171 5.87 7.18 13.65
C VAL A 171 7.16 7.29 14.48
N SER A 172 7.64 8.51 14.76
CA SER A 172 8.85 8.69 15.57
C SER A 172 8.63 8.33 17.05
N LEU A 173 7.45 8.65 17.62
CA LEU A 173 7.09 8.24 18.98
C LEU A 173 6.92 6.72 19.10
N ASP A 174 6.25 6.08 18.14
CA ASP A 174 6.08 4.63 18.10
C ASP A 174 7.42 3.90 18.01
N ASN A 175 8.31 4.36 17.11
CA ASN A 175 9.67 3.82 16.99
C ASN A 175 10.48 3.99 18.28
N SER A 176 10.36 5.15 18.94
CA SER A 176 11.04 5.41 20.21
C SER A 176 10.52 4.52 21.36
N LEU A 177 9.21 4.27 21.42
CA LEU A 177 8.61 3.37 22.40
C LEU A 177 9.05 1.91 22.15
N GLY A 178 9.08 1.48 20.89
CA GLY A 178 9.55 0.16 20.50
C GLY A 178 11.02 -0.10 20.85
N ASN A 179 11.92 0.85 20.54
CA ASN A 179 13.35 0.73 20.87
C ASN A 179 13.61 0.80 22.38
N GLY A 180 12.80 1.57 23.11
CA GLY A 180 12.85 1.61 24.58
C GLY A 180 12.45 0.29 25.24
N PHE A 181 11.57 -0.50 24.62
CA PHE A 181 11.11 -1.80 25.14
C PHE A 181 12.07 -2.96 24.81
N ILE A 182 12.90 -2.83 23.75
CA ILE A 182 13.91 -3.82 23.34
C ILE A 182 15.22 -3.69 24.13
N THR A 183 15.46 -2.54 24.77
CA THR A 183 16.71 -2.22 25.48
C THR A 183 16.65 -2.52 26.99
N ILE A 184 15.52 -3.01 27.52
CA ILE A 184 15.32 -3.43 28.93
C ILE A 184 15.20 -4.95 28.97
#